data_AF-A0A832TMF1-F1
#
_entry.id   AF-A0A832TMF1-F1
#
_cell.length_a   1.000
_cell.length_b   1.000
_cell.length_c   1.000
_cell.angle_alpha   90.00
_cell.angle_beta   90.00
_cell.angle_gamma   90.00
#
_symmetry.space_group_name_H-M   'P 1'
#
loop_
_entity.id
_entity.type
_entity.pdbx_description
1 polymer ?
#
loop_
_entity_poly.entity_id
_entity_poly.type
_entity_poly.pdbx_seq_one_letter_code
_entity_poly.pdbx_strand_id
1 'polypeptide(L)'
;MDKLLIVPAILILVLLSLIAVSYFYPYFVSIRIKVENPRYLYDLICFTLNVNVKKPFDCYYIINVTGIEIMGKVYNISKSFCIYTTSASEKIDVNIPNSVADQIVNESWVNMTVLLTVNIISSINTIVVRHYYVTGNFTNQYLNYLKQVYA
;
A
#
# COMPACT_ATOMS: atom_id res chain seq x y z
N MET A 1 -54.78 -3.05 10.75
CA MET A 1 -53.92 -1.85 10.64
C MET A 1 -52.43 -2.20 10.84
N ASP A 2 -52.11 -3.38 11.37
CA ASP A 2 -50.76 -3.72 11.85
C ASP A 2 -49.75 -4.02 10.73
N LYS A 3 -50.22 -4.47 9.56
CA LYS A 3 -49.35 -4.73 8.40
C LYS A 3 -48.80 -3.47 7.73
N LEU A 4 -49.43 -2.31 7.95
CA LEU A 4 -49.04 -1.05 7.30
C LEU A 4 -47.77 -0.42 7.93
N LEU A 5 -47.49 -0.73 9.19
CA LEU A 5 -46.32 -0.21 9.93
C LEU A 5 -45.09 -1.13 9.83
N ILE A 6 -45.26 -2.38 9.40
CA ILE A 6 -44.17 -3.35 9.25
C ILE A 6 -43.19 -2.92 8.14
N VAL A 7 -43.71 -2.47 7.00
CA VAL A 7 -42.87 -2.08 5.86
C VAL A 7 -41.97 -0.87 6.19
N PRO A 8 -42.49 0.24 6.77
CA PRO A 8 -41.65 1.34 7.23
C PRO A 8 -40.61 0.92 8.30
N ALA A 9 -41.00 0.07 9.25
CA ALA A 9 -40.09 -0.38 10.30
C ALA A 9 -38.92 -1.23 9.74
N ILE A 10 -39.19 -2.12 8.78
CA ILE A 10 -38.16 -2.88 8.06
C ILE A 10 -37.24 -1.94 7.30
N LEU A 11 -37.78 -0.93 6.61
CA LEU A 11 -36.99 0.02 5.84
C LEU A 11 -36.02 0.81 6.73
N ILE A 12 -36.48 1.26 7.91
CA ILE A 12 -35.65 1.93 8.91
C ILE A 12 -34.53 1.01 9.41
N LEU A 13 -34.85 -0.25 9.72
CA LEU A 13 -33.83 -1.23 10.16
C LEU A 13 -32.78 -1.50 9.08
N VAL A 14 -33.20 -1.63 7.83
CA VAL A 14 -32.28 -1.80 6.69
C VAL A 14 -31.38 -0.58 6.57
N LEU A 15 -31.93 0.64 6.62
CA LEU A 15 -31.15 1.87 6.56
C LEU A 15 -30.13 1.97 7.70
N LEU A 16 -30.54 1.71 8.94
CA LEU A 16 -29.65 1.71 10.10
C LEU A 16 -28.55 0.64 9.96
N SER A 17 -28.88 -0.53 9.40
CA SER A 17 -27.89 -1.58 9.15
C SER A 17 -26.87 -1.17 8.10
N LEU A 18 -27.29 -0.49 7.03
CA LEU A 18 -26.40 0.03 5.99
C LEU A 18 -25.47 1.11 6.55
N ILE A 19 -26.00 2.05 7.34
CA ILE A 19 -25.20 3.09 8.00
C ILE A 19 -24.17 2.45 8.94
N ALA A 20 -24.60 1.50 9.78
CA ALA A 20 -23.71 0.80 10.69
C ALA A 20 -22.61 0.05 9.92
N VAL A 21 -22.96 -0.68 8.86
CA VAL A 21 -21.97 -1.38 8.01
C VAL A 21 -21.00 -0.39 7.38
N SER A 22 -21.47 0.70 6.77
CA SER A 22 -20.60 1.74 6.19
C SER A 22 -19.69 2.42 7.21
N TYR A 23 -20.09 2.49 8.48
CA TYR A 23 -19.28 3.04 9.57
C TYR A 23 -18.22 2.05 10.07
N PHE A 24 -18.61 0.80 10.33
CA PHE A 24 -17.74 -0.21 10.94
C PHE A 24 -16.83 -0.91 9.92
N TYR A 25 -17.26 -1.05 8.67
CA TYR A 25 -16.54 -1.83 7.67
C TYR A 25 -15.07 -1.38 7.44
N PRO A 26 -14.76 -0.07 7.33
CA PRO A 26 -13.37 0.41 7.18
C PRO A 26 -12.40 -0.07 8.26
N TYR A 27 -12.90 -0.42 9.46
CA TYR A 27 -12.08 -0.92 10.56
C TYR A 27 -11.70 -2.40 10.40
N PHE A 28 -12.46 -3.17 9.63
CA PHE A 28 -12.28 -4.62 9.52
C PHE A 28 -11.81 -5.08 8.13
N VAL A 29 -11.79 -4.19 7.14
CA VAL A 29 -11.33 -4.57 5.80
C VAL A 29 -9.89 -5.06 5.81
N SER A 30 -9.64 -6.16 5.10
CA SER A 30 -8.29 -6.72 4.93
C SER A 30 -7.66 -6.14 3.67
N ILE A 31 -6.47 -5.55 3.82
CA ILE A 31 -5.64 -5.00 2.75
C ILE A 31 -4.38 -5.85 2.67
N ARG A 32 -4.08 -6.36 1.48
CA ARG A 32 -2.85 -7.11 1.21
C ARG A 32 -1.95 -6.26 0.35
N ILE A 33 -0.73 -6.03 0.81
CA ILE A 33 0.28 -5.22 0.13
C ILE A 33 1.48 -6.10 -0.15
N LYS A 34 2.00 -6.04 -1.38
CA LYS A 34 3.19 -6.77 -1.81
C LYS A 34 4.11 -5.86 -2.60
N VAL A 35 5.40 -6.05 -2.40
CA VAL A 35 6.45 -5.46 -3.24
C VAL A 35 6.85 -6.51 -4.26
N GLU A 36 6.78 -6.16 -5.54
CA GLU A 36 7.10 -7.01 -6.68
C GLU A 36 8.26 -6.41 -7.49
N ASN A 37 9.09 -7.29 -8.06
CA ASN A 37 10.30 -6.92 -8.80
C ASN A 37 11.21 -5.90 -8.07
N PRO A 38 11.50 -6.07 -6.77
CA PRO A 38 12.36 -5.15 -6.02
C PRO A 38 13.80 -5.18 -6.54
N ARG A 39 14.29 -4.02 -6.98
CA ARG A 39 15.63 -3.86 -7.51
C ARG A 39 16.19 -2.48 -7.21
N TYR A 40 17.51 -2.38 -7.27
CA TYR A 40 18.19 -1.09 -7.26
C TYR A 40 19.34 -1.06 -8.26
N LEU A 41 19.64 0.15 -8.72
CA LEU A 41 20.70 0.47 -9.67
C LEU A 41 21.39 1.74 -9.17
N TYR A 42 22.58 1.59 -8.60
CA TYR A 42 23.29 2.70 -7.95
C TYR A 42 22.41 3.41 -6.89
N ASP A 43 21.99 4.64 -7.17
CA ASP A 43 21.18 5.52 -6.33
C ASP A 43 19.67 5.41 -6.60
N LEU A 44 19.25 4.59 -7.56
CA LEU A 44 17.85 4.40 -7.92
C LEU A 44 17.30 3.09 -7.37
N ILE A 45 16.22 3.16 -6.60
CA ILE A 45 15.42 2.01 -6.16
C ILE A 45 14.16 1.94 -7.03
N CYS A 46 13.89 0.77 -7.59
CA CYS A 46 12.70 0.50 -8.37
C CYS A 46 11.93 -0.71 -7.82
N PHE A 47 10.62 -0.59 -7.71
CA PHE A 47 9.74 -1.71 -7.42
C PHE A 47 8.32 -1.45 -7.92
N THR A 48 7.53 -2.51 -8.05
CA THR A 48 6.09 -2.42 -8.25
C THR A 48 5.41 -2.68 -6.93
N LEU A 49 4.56 -1.76 -6.48
CA LEU A 49 3.72 -1.96 -5.31
C LEU A 49 2.36 -2.51 -5.76
N ASN A 50 2.05 -3.74 -5.37
CA ASN A 50 0.78 -4.38 -5.65
C ASN A 50 -0.09 -4.35 -4.39
N VAL A 51 -1.23 -3.68 -4.47
CA VAL A 51 -2.18 -3.53 -3.36
C VAL A 51 -3.50 -4.17 -3.75
N ASN A 52 -3.96 -5.10 -2.94
CA ASN A 52 -5.19 -5.84 -3.14
C ASN A 52 -6.12 -5.62 -1.94
N VAL A 53 -7.33 -5.15 -2.22
CA VAL A 53 -8.34 -4.75 -1.24
C VAL A 53 -9.62 -5.55 -1.49
N LYS A 54 -10.24 -6.03 -0.41
CA LYS A 54 -11.60 -6.57 -0.51
C LYS A 54 -12.58 -5.41 -0.67
N LYS A 55 -13.43 -5.44 -1.71
CA LYS A 55 -14.42 -4.40 -1.99
C LYS A 55 -15.87 -4.88 -1.81
N PRO A 56 -16.37 -5.04 -0.58
CA PRO A 56 -17.78 -4.89 -0.29
C PRO A 56 -17.98 -3.49 0.31
N PHE A 57 -18.93 -2.71 -0.21
CA PHE A 57 -19.37 -1.40 0.33
C PHE A 57 -18.52 -0.15 0.04
N ASP A 58 -18.32 0.18 -1.24
CA ASP A 58 -17.95 1.53 -1.76
C ASP A 58 -16.92 2.34 -0.96
N CYS A 59 -15.94 1.66 -0.38
CA CYS A 59 -14.76 2.32 0.17
C CYS A 59 -13.78 2.60 -0.99
N TYR A 60 -13.15 3.76 -0.93
CA TYR A 60 -11.97 4.04 -1.75
C TYR A 60 -10.75 4.18 -0.84
N TYR A 61 -9.59 3.87 -1.41
CA TYR A 61 -8.34 3.80 -0.66
C TYR A 61 -7.36 4.80 -1.23
N ILE A 62 -6.73 5.59 -0.37
CA ILE A 62 -5.59 6.43 -0.75
C ILE A 62 -4.36 5.79 -0.14
N ILE A 63 -3.45 5.33 -0.99
CA ILE A 63 -2.19 4.72 -0.60
C ILE A 63 -1.11 5.79 -0.69
N ASN A 64 -0.46 6.07 0.44
CA ASN A 64 0.67 6.99 0.52
C ASN A 64 1.92 6.17 0.85
N VAL A 65 2.88 6.14 -0.06
CA VAL A 65 4.22 5.62 0.21
C VAL A 65 5.03 6.76 0.81
N THR A 66 5.28 6.65 2.11
CA THR A 66 5.84 7.72 2.95
C THR A 66 7.36 7.63 3.05
N GLY A 67 7.94 6.46 2.79
CA GLY A 67 9.38 6.29 2.88
C GLY A 67 9.85 4.87 2.61
N ILE A 68 11.16 4.71 2.52
CA ILE A 68 11.84 3.42 2.48
C ILE A 68 12.88 3.42 3.59
N GLU A 69 12.89 2.36 4.39
CA GLU A 69 13.92 2.10 5.37
C GLU A 69 15.02 1.22 4.75
N ILE A 70 16.26 1.69 4.86
CA ILE A 70 17.46 1.00 4.36
C ILE A 70 18.48 1.04 5.49
N MET A 71 18.93 -0.13 5.94
CA MET A 71 19.93 -0.26 7.01
C MET A 71 19.58 0.52 8.29
N GLY A 72 18.30 0.52 8.68
CA GLY A 72 17.82 1.21 9.89
C GLY A 72 17.63 2.73 9.74
N LYS A 73 17.82 3.29 8.53
CA LYS A 73 17.58 4.70 8.23
C LYS A 73 16.38 4.85 7.32
N VAL A 74 15.50 5.77 7.66
CA VAL A 74 14.30 6.08 6.86
C VAL A 74 14.59 7.21 5.89
N TYR A 75 14.29 6.98 4.62
CA TYR A 75 14.35 7.97 3.56
C TYR A 75 12.93 8.31 3.14
N ASN A 76 12.55 9.55 3.37
CA ASN A 76 11.20 10.01 3.08
C ASN A 76 10.93 10.04 1.58
N ILE A 77 9.76 9.55 1.21
CA ILE A 77 9.22 9.56 -0.13
C ILE A 77 7.83 10.19 -0.04
N SER A 78 7.38 10.78 -1.14
CA SER A 78 6.01 11.25 -1.24
C SER A 78 5.44 10.79 -2.58
N LYS A 79 4.91 9.58 -2.60
CA LYS A 79 4.12 9.06 -3.72
C LYS A 79 2.76 8.61 -3.21
N SER A 80 1.71 9.01 -3.90
CA SER A 80 0.33 8.69 -3.54
C SER A 80 -0.45 8.22 -4.74
N PHE A 81 -1.29 7.20 -4.57
CA PHE A 81 -2.22 6.76 -5.59
C PHE A 81 -3.52 6.26 -4.95
N CYS A 82 -4.60 6.32 -5.74
CA CYS A 82 -5.93 5.93 -5.29
C CYS A 82 -6.33 4.56 -5.85
N ILE A 83 -7.06 3.78 -5.04
CA ILE A 83 -7.68 2.53 -5.45
C ILE A 83 -9.18 2.68 -5.36
N TYR A 84 -9.83 2.67 -6.52
CA TYR A 84 -11.29 2.70 -6.67
C TYR A 84 -11.89 1.31 -6.96
N THR A 85 -11.04 0.33 -7.23
CA THR A 85 -11.40 -1.06 -7.58
C THR A 85 -10.96 -2.03 -6.47
N THR A 86 -10.82 -3.32 -6.77
CA THR A 86 -10.33 -4.34 -5.84
C THR A 86 -8.80 -4.41 -5.77
N SER A 87 -8.07 -3.79 -6.70
CA SER A 87 -6.62 -3.87 -6.74
C SER A 87 -6.00 -2.75 -7.58
N ALA A 88 -4.80 -2.32 -7.20
CA ALA A 88 -3.98 -1.43 -7.99
C ALA A 88 -2.52 -1.85 -7.92
N SER A 89 -1.80 -1.61 -9.01
CA SER A 89 -0.35 -1.81 -9.08
C SER A 89 0.30 -0.52 -9.55
N GLU A 90 1.26 -0.01 -8.78
CA GLU A 90 1.94 1.24 -9.08
C GLU A 90 3.45 1.02 -9.14
N LYS A 91 4.12 1.61 -10.14
CA LYS A 91 5.57 1.56 -10.25
C LYS A 91 6.19 2.69 -9.44
N ILE A 92 7.13 2.34 -8.58
CA ILE A 92 7.77 3.28 -7.67
C ILE A 92 9.27 3.27 -7.93
N ASP A 93 9.70 4.38 -8.51
CA ASP A 93 11.09 4.75 -8.67
C ASP A 93 11.45 5.85 -7.66
N VAL A 94 12.54 5.67 -6.93
CA VAL A 94 12.98 6.56 -5.84
C VAL A 94 14.50 6.70 -5.88
N ASN A 95 14.97 7.94 -5.88
CA ASN A 95 16.39 8.22 -5.71
C ASN A 95 16.73 8.26 -4.22
N ILE A 96 17.78 7.57 -3.82
CA ILE A 96 18.36 7.63 -2.48
C ILE A 96 19.63 8.48 -2.48
N PRO A 97 20.03 9.04 -1.33
CA PRO A 97 21.26 9.82 -1.26
C PRO A 97 22.49 8.97 -1.62
N ASN A 98 23.45 9.55 -2.35
CA ASN A 98 24.69 8.86 -2.76
C ASN A 98 25.44 8.22 -1.58
N SER A 99 25.46 8.87 -0.42
CA SER A 99 26.08 8.32 0.80
C SER A 99 25.52 6.96 1.23
N VAL A 100 24.29 6.65 0.84
CA VAL A 100 23.59 5.39 1.11
C VAL A 100 23.85 4.42 -0.02
N ALA A 101 23.74 4.88 -1.26
CA ALA A 101 24.06 4.10 -2.45
C ALA A 101 25.46 3.51 -2.37
N ASP A 102 26.45 4.31 -1.96
CA ASP A 102 27.85 3.90 -1.78
C ASP A 102 28.02 2.79 -0.73
N GLN A 103 27.14 2.73 0.28
CA GLN A 103 27.17 1.68 1.31
C GLN A 103 26.62 0.35 0.80
N ILE A 104 25.68 0.39 -0.14
CA ILE A 104 25.01 -0.81 -0.66
C ILE A 104 25.52 -1.25 -2.04
N VAL A 105 26.38 -0.46 -2.69
CA VAL A 105 26.81 -0.69 -4.08
C VAL A 105 27.48 -2.06 -4.32
N ASN A 106 28.17 -2.59 -3.30
CA ASN A 106 28.86 -3.87 -3.37
C ASN A 106 28.00 -5.05 -2.89
N GLU A 107 26.81 -4.79 -2.36
CA GLU A 107 25.90 -5.83 -1.93
C GLU A 107 25.16 -6.41 -3.14
N SER A 108 25.04 -7.73 -3.21
CA SER A 108 24.24 -8.37 -4.28
C SER A 108 22.75 -8.16 -4.09
N TRP A 109 22.34 -7.97 -2.84
CA TRP A 109 20.96 -7.72 -2.45
C TRP A 109 20.91 -7.03 -1.09
N VAL A 110 19.87 -6.25 -0.84
CA VAL A 110 19.65 -5.54 0.42
C VAL A 110 18.18 -5.66 0.82
N ASN A 111 17.94 -6.02 2.09
CA ASN A 111 16.59 -5.96 2.64
C ASN A 111 16.21 -4.49 2.87
N MET A 112 15.12 -4.06 2.25
CA MET A 112 14.57 -2.72 2.44
C MET A 112 13.10 -2.83 2.81
N THR A 113 12.63 -1.92 3.67
CA THR A 113 11.24 -1.90 4.13
C THR A 113 10.53 -0.67 3.57
N VAL A 114 9.50 -0.90 2.78
CA VAL A 114 8.64 0.17 2.25
C VAL A 114 7.63 0.55 3.33
N LEU A 115 7.56 1.84 3.65
CA LEU A 115 6.65 2.42 4.63
C LEU A 115 5.45 3.00 3.91
N LEU A 116 4.26 2.59 4.32
CA LEU A 116 3.01 3.03 3.70
C LEU A 116 1.99 3.48 4.74
N THR A 117 1.21 4.48 4.37
CA THR A 117 0.00 4.88 5.05
C THR A 117 -1.18 4.70 4.11
N VAL A 118 -2.20 4.00 4.56
CA VAL A 118 -3.42 3.73 3.80
C VAL A 118 -4.58 4.43 4.49
N ASN A 119 -5.21 5.37 3.78
CA ASN A 119 -6.45 5.99 4.20
C ASN A 119 -7.61 5.24 3.55
N ILE A 120 -8.45 4.64 4.38
CA ILE A 120 -9.66 3.92 3.97
C ILE A 120 -10.83 4.87 4.19
N ILE A 121 -11.52 5.24 3.12
CA ILE A 121 -12.60 6.23 3.20
C ILE A 121 -13.90 5.57 2.75
N SER A 122 -14.89 5.53 3.63
CA SER A 122 -16.21 4.98 3.32
C SER A 122 -17.13 5.98 2.64
N SER A 123 -18.24 5.49 2.10
CA SER A 123 -19.29 6.30 1.47
C SER A 123 -19.96 7.31 2.40
N ILE A 124 -19.86 7.13 3.72
CA ILE A 124 -20.38 8.08 4.73
C ILE A 124 -19.28 8.96 5.33
N ASN A 125 -18.13 9.07 4.66
CA ASN A 125 -16.95 9.84 5.07
C ASN A 125 -16.29 9.38 6.38
N THR A 126 -16.46 8.11 6.78
CA THR A 126 -15.61 7.53 7.83
C THR A 126 -14.21 7.33 7.26
N ILE A 127 -13.19 7.87 7.94
CA ILE A 127 -11.78 7.73 7.55
C ILE A 127 -11.08 6.84 8.58
N VAL A 128 -10.47 5.76 8.12
CA VAL A 128 -9.58 4.91 8.92
C VAL A 128 -8.19 4.95 8.32
N VAL A 129 -7.22 5.35 9.13
CA VAL A 129 -5.80 5.40 8.73
C VAL A 129 -5.10 4.16 9.26
N ARG A 130 -4.32 3.50 8.39
CA ARG A 130 -3.51 2.33 8.76
C ARG A 130 -2.10 2.46 8.22
N HIS A 131 -1.13 2.01 9.01
CA HIS A 131 0.28 2.01 8.63
C HIS A 131 0.74 0.59 8.32
N TYR A 132 1.53 0.46 7.26
CA TYR A 132 2.06 -0.81 6.78
C TYR A 132 3.58 -0.71 6.57
N TYR A 133 4.24 -1.81 6.88
CA TYR A 133 5.68 -2.00 6.72
C TYR A 133 5.87 -3.25 5.87
N VAL A 134 6.36 -3.09 4.64
CA VAL A 134 6.49 -4.21 3.71
C VAL A 134 7.95 -4.37 3.34
N THR A 135 8.57 -5.41 3.88
CA THR A 135 9.97 -5.74 3.60
C THR A 135 10.08 -6.53 2.31
N GLY A 136 10.99 -6.12 1.44
CA GLY A 136 11.38 -6.82 0.23
C GLY A 136 12.88 -7.02 0.17
N ASN A 137 13.32 -8.06 -0.55
CA ASN A 137 14.73 -8.25 -0.85
C ASN A 137 15.05 -7.58 -2.19
N PHE A 138 15.72 -6.43 -2.16
CA PHE A 138 16.03 -5.64 -3.35
C PHE A 138 17.34 -6.09 -3.95
N THR A 139 17.31 -6.48 -5.23
CA THR A 139 18.49 -7.01 -5.93
C THR A 139 19.28 -5.92 -6.63
N ASN A 140 20.61 -6.01 -6.59
CA ASN A 140 21.51 -5.10 -7.27
C ASN A 140 21.62 -5.46 -8.75
N GLN A 141 20.96 -4.71 -9.62
CA GLN A 141 20.99 -5.04 -11.06
C GLN A 141 22.35 -4.77 -11.70
N TYR A 142 23.06 -3.72 -11.26
CA TYR A 142 24.36 -3.38 -11.81
C TYR A 142 25.40 -4.45 -11.50
N LEU A 143 25.50 -4.86 -10.23
CA LEU A 143 26.45 -5.87 -9.81
C LEU A 143 26.15 -7.24 -10.44
N ASN A 144 24.87 -7.60 -10.57
CA ASN A 144 24.48 -8.84 -11.24
C ASN A 144 24.82 -8.82 -12.73
N TYR A 145 24.67 -7.68 -13.40
CA TYR A 145 25.08 -7.51 -14.78
C TYR A 145 26.61 -7.67 -14.93
N LEU A 146 27.40 -7.00 -14.08
CA LEU A 146 28.86 -7.15 -14.10
C LEU A 146 29.28 -8.61 -13.91
N LYS A 147 28.67 -9.32 -12.95
CA LYS A 147 28.95 -10.75 -12.74
C LYS A 147 28.63 -11.61 -13.96
N GLN A 148 27.62 -11.26 -14.76
CA GLN A 148 27.30 -12.00 -15.98
C GLN A 148 28.29 -11.73 -17.12
N VAL A 149 28.80 -10.50 -17.22
CA VAL A 149 29.74 -10.11 -18.29
C VAL A 149 31.15 -10.64 -18.02
N TYR A 150 31.54 -10.71 -16.75
CA TYR A 150 32.90 -11.09 -16.32
C TYR A 150 33.02 -12.51 -15.73
N ALA A 151 31.96 -13.32 -15.78
CA ALA A 151 32.00 -14.77 -15.45
C ALA A 151 32.37 -15.61 -16.68
#